data_AF-A0A536W6R4-F1
#
_entry.id   AF-A0A536W6R4-F1
#
_cell.length_a   1.000
_cell.length_b   1.000
_cell.length_c   1.000
_cell.angle_alpha   90.00
_cell.angle_beta   90.00
_cell.angle_gamma   90.00
#
_symmetry.space_group_name_H-M   'P 1'
#
loop_
_entity.id
_entity.type
_entity.pdbx_description
1 polymer ?
#
loop_
_entity_poly.entity_id
_entity_poly.type
_entity_poly.pdbx_seq_one_letter_code
_entity_poly.pdbx_strand_id
1 'polypeptide(L)'
;MIVRRILKTLSFPITVVTLGASLLGLFAGTALATPPNDNFAAPTVITALPFSDSVDNTTATTEPGEPQPCASSPQTVWYSFTPTADALVRADMAGSSFFDTALNAYQAVGPGFGGLNFLGCSTFSANPITFRVHAGATYYLQTGSVFTGGGDLHVNLQVIPPPTNDDFSKATPFNELPFSDTVNTADASLQVGEPTPSCAPSTLGGTVWYAFTPTA
;
A
#
# COMPACT_ATOMS: atom_id res chain seq x y z
N MET A 1 23.66 -71.49 -83.65
CA MET A 1 22.19 -71.38 -83.60
C MET A 1 21.87 -70.06 -82.89
N ILE A 2 21.11 -69.22 -83.59
CA ILE A 2 20.75 -67.82 -83.29
C ILE A 2 20.04 -67.68 -81.93
N VAL A 3 20.40 -66.66 -81.12
CA VAL A 3 19.43 -65.72 -80.50
C VAL A 3 20.13 -64.38 -80.19
N ARG A 4 19.75 -63.31 -80.90
CA ARG A 4 19.92 -61.92 -80.46
C ARG A 4 18.78 -61.60 -79.46
N ARG A 5 19.05 -60.95 -78.33
CA ARG A 5 18.01 -60.35 -77.48
C ARG A 5 18.30 -58.86 -77.21
N ILE A 6 17.21 -58.10 -77.31
CA ILE A 6 17.09 -56.65 -77.39
C ILE A 6 16.98 -56.03 -75.98
N LEU A 7 17.40 -54.76 -75.90
CA LEU A 7 17.32 -53.76 -74.84
C LEU A 7 16.18 -53.87 -73.81
N LYS A 8 16.42 -53.34 -72.59
CA LYS A 8 15.70 -52.17 -72.02
C LYS A 8 16.31 -51.73 -70.69
N THR A 9 16.88 -50.53 -70.63
CA THR A 9 17.20 -49.81 -69.40
C THR A 9 15.89 -49.43 -68.70
N LEU A 10 15.66 -49.96 -67.49
CA LEU A 10 14.56 -49.56 -66.61
C LEU A 10 15.04 -48.42 -65.71
N SER A 11 14.55 -47.21 -65.94
CA SER A 11 14.65 -46.10 -64.99
C SER A 11 13.47 -46.19 -64.01
N PHE A 12 13.75 -46.36 -62.72
CA PHE A 12 12.77 -46.25 -61.64
C PHE A 12 12.75 -44.79 -61.14
N PRO A 13 11.58 -44.13 -61.04
CA PRO A 13 11.51 -42.81 -60.39
C PRO A 13 11.63 -42.98 -58.87
N ILE A 14 12.57 -42.27 -58.26
CA ILE A 14 12.70 -42.14 -56.81
C ILE A 14 11.57 -41.23 -56.33
N THR A 15 10.56 -41.78 -55.64
CA THR A 15 9.54 -41.00 -54.95
C THR A 15 10.12 -40.50 -53.63
N VAL A 16 10.39 -39.20 -53.53
CA VAL A 16 10.76 -38.56 -52.27
C VAL A 16 9.48 -38.41 -51.43
N VAL A 17 9.35 -39.23 -50.39
CA VAL A 17 8.34 -39.04 -49.35
C VAL A 17 8.88 -37.99 -48.38
N THR A 18 8.36 -36.77 -48.45
CA THR A 18 8.65 -35.74 -47.45
C THR A 18 7.87 -36.05 -46.17
N LEU A 19 8.58 -36.42 -45.09
CA LEU A 19 8.01 -36.39 -43.75
C LEU A 19 7.77 -34.91 -43.39
N GLY A 20 6.51 -34.51 -43.30
CA GLY A 20 6.13 -33.23 -42.73
C GLY A 20 6.49 -33.21 -41.25
N ALA A 21 7.47 -32.38 -40.86
CA ALA A 21 7.72 -32.07 -39.47
C ALA A 21 6.58 -31.18 -38.96
N SER A 22 5.63 -31.77 -38.24
CA SER A 22 4.63 -31.01 -37.48
C SER A 22 5.36 -30.24 -36.39
N LEU A 23 5.54 -28.94 -36.60
CA LEU A 23 6.03 -28.02 -35.60
C LEU A 23 4.94 -27.88 -34.52
N LEU A 24 5.05 -28.61 -33.40
CA LEU A 24 4.32 -28.24 -32.19
C LEU A 24 4.88 -26.89 -31.75
N GLY A 25 4.20 -25.81 -32.12
CA GLY A 25 4.46 -24.50 -31.54
C GLY A 25 4.21 -24.58 -30.05
N LEU A 26 5.27 -24.52 -29.24
CA LEU A 26 5.11 -24.12 -27.85
C LEU A 26 4.60 -22.68 -27.85
N PHE A 27 3.30 -22.51 -27.61
CA PHE A 27 2.78 -21.24 -27.18
C PHE A 27 3.31 -21.02 -25.76
N ALA A 28 4.47 -20.38 -25.64
CA ALA A 28 4.83 -19.71 -24.40
C ALA A 28 3.83 -18.54 -24.26
N GLY A 29 2.71 -18.79 -23.58
CA GLY A 29 1.85 -17.70 -23.14
C GLY A 29 2.71 -16.74 -22.34
N THR A 30 2.73 -15.46 -22.72
CA THR A 30 3.37 -14.43 -21.92
C THR A 30 2.66 -14.39 -20.57
N ALA A 31 3.27 -14.99 -19.55
CA ALA A 31 2.84 -14.77 -18.17
C ALA A 31 2.95 -13.25 -17.94
N LEU A 32 1.83 -12.63 -17.57
CA LEU A 32 1.85 -11.23 -17.16
C LEU A 32 2.78 -11.12 -15.94
N ALA A 33 3.71 -10.17 -15.97
CA ALA A 33 4.59 -9.93 -14.83
C ALA A 33 3.75 -9.45 -13.64
N THR A 34 4.16 -9.85 -12.43
CA THR A 34 3.58 -9.29 -11.19
C THR A 34 4.00 -7.83 -11.05
N PRO A 35 3.25 -7.00 -10.29
CA PRO A 35 3.63 -5.61 -10.08
C PRO A 35 5.03 -5.51 -9.42
N PRO A 36 5.78 -4.42 -9.64
CA PRO A 36 7.15 -4.30 -9.13
C PRO A 36 7.29 -4.46 -7.61
N ASN A 37 6.23 -4.11 -6.87
CA ASN A 37 6.15 -4.15 -5.43
C ASN A 37 5.31 -5.32 -4.88
N ASP A 38 5.20 -6.40 -5.65
CA ASP A 38 4.55 -7.64 -5.26
C ASP A 38 5.21 -8.28 -4.02
N ASN A 39 6.55 -8.32 -4.00
CA ASN A 39 7.31 -8.94 -2.91
C ASN A 39 7.66 -7.92 -1.82
N PHE A 40 7.56 -8.34 -0.55
CA PHE A 40 7.98 -7.59 0.64
C PHE A 40 9.43 -7.12 0.58
N ALA A 41 10.31 -7.88 -0.09
CA ALA A 41 11.71 -7.53 -0.26
C ALA A 41 11.96 -6.39 -1.26
N ALA A 42 10.96 -6.02 -2.06
CA ALA A 42 11.03 -4.97 -3.08
C ALA A 42 9.85 -3.98 -2.97
N PRO A 43 9.61 -3.37 -1.79
CA PRO A 43 8.50 -2.46 -1.63
C PRO A 43 8.72 -1.19 -2.45
N THR A 44 7.64 -0.55 -2.91
CA THR A 44 7.73 0.82 -3.42
C THR A 44 8.13 1.75 -2.26
N VAL A 45 9.27 2.44 -2.40
CA VAL A 45 9.78 3.36 -1.38
C VAL A 45 9.11 4.73 -1.53
N ILE A 46 8.39 5.15 -0.49
CA ILE A 46 7.78 6.47 -0.39
C ILE A 46 8.81 7.43 0.19
N THR A 47 9.26 8.38 -0.62
CA THR A 47 10.34 9.31 -0.25
C THR A 47 9.85 10.63 0.35
N ALA A 48 8.56 10.96 0.20
CA ALA A 48 7.96 12.19 0.71
C ALA A 48 6.45 12.03 0.94
N LEU A 49 5.90 12.84 1.84
CA LEU A 49 4.46 13.00 2.05
C LEU A 49 4.03 14.44 1.69
N PRO A 50 2.83 14.67 1.11
CA PRO A 50 1.84 13.64 0.74
C PRO A 50 2.32 12.76 -0.42
N PHE A 51 1.82 11.54 -0.45
CA PHE A 51 2.11 10.52 -1.45
C PHE A 51 0.81 9.98 -2.05
N SER A 52 0.82 9.70 -3.34
CA SER A 52 -0.23 8.99 -4.05
C SER A 52 0.40 8.15 -5.15
N ASP A 53 -0.07 6.93 -5.29
CA ASP A 53 0.35 5.98 -6.32
C ASP A 53 -0.84 5.16 -6.80
N SER A 54 -0.70 4.58 -8.00
CA SER A 54 -1.66 3.65 -8.58
C SER A 54 -0.93 2.46 -9.16
N VAL A 55 -1.36 1.26 -8.78
CA VAL A 55 -0.75 0.01 -9.24
C VAL A 55 -1.84 -0.98 -9.62
N ASP A 56 -1.68 -1.62 -10.78
CA ASP A 56 -2.50 -2.77 -11.14
C ASP A 56 -2.04 -3.99 -10.33
N ASN A 57 -2.84 -4.41 -9.35
CA ASN A 57 -2.54 -5.57 -8.51
C ASN A 57 -3.19 -6.87 -9.02
N THR A 58 -3.79 -6.89 -10.22
CA THR A 58 -4.49 -8.08 -10.76
C THR A 58 -3.61 -9.32 -10.89
N THR A 59 -2.30 -9.16 -10.99
CA THR A 59 -1.33 -10.27 -11.06
C THR A 59 -0.48 -10.41 -9.79
N ALA A 60 -0.73 -9.58 -8.78
CA ALA A 60 -0.03 -9.67 -7.51
C ALA A 60 -0.34 -11.00 -6.79
N THR A 61 0.57 -11.40 -5.91
CA THR A 61 0.58 -12.66 -5.19
C THR A 61 0.94 -12.42 -3.73
N THR A 62 0.30 -13.17 -2.85
CA THR A 62 0.66 -13.16 -1.43
C THR A 62 1.78 -14.15 -1.15
N GLU A 63 2.81 -13.70 -0.44
CA GLU A 63 3.99 -14.50 -0.12
C GLU A 63 3.70 -15.51 1.01
N PRO A 64 4.34 -16.69 1.02
CA PRO A 64 4.23 -17.62 2.14
C PRO A 64 4.68 -16.97 3.46
N GLY A 65 3.77 -16.92 4.44
CA GLY A 65 4.04 -16.34 5.76
C GLY A 65 3.82 -14.83 5.86
N GLU A 66 3.37 -14.19 4.78
CA GLU A 66 2.92 -12.80 4.78
C GLU A 66 1.78 -12.59 5.80
N PRO A 67 1.86 -11.56 6.67
CA PRO A 67 0.82 -11.31 7.67
C PRO A 67 -0.49 -10.88 7.02
N GLN A 68 -1.62 -11.38 7.53
CA GLN A 68 -2.97 -11.06 7.03
C GLN A 68 -3.91 -10.80 8.23
N PRO A 69 -3.63 -9.76 9.05
CA PRO A 69 -4.26 -9.60 10.37
C PRO A 69 -5.76 -9.30 10.31
N CYS A 70 -6.22 -8.60 9.27
CA CYS A 70 -7.59 -8.11 9.20
C CYS A 70 -8.47 -8.85 8.20
N ALA A 71 -7.90 -9.17 7.04
CA ALA A 71 -8.55 -10.01 6.05
C ALA A 71 -7.47 -10.78 5.30
N SER A 72 -7.82 -11.98 4.83
CA SER A 72 -7.02 -12.68 3.85
C SER A 72 -7.08 -11.91 2.53
N SER A 73 -5.94 -11.49 2.03
CA SER A 73 -5.77 -10.94 0.69
C SER A 73 -4.90 -11.92 -0.10
N PRO A 74 -5.33 -12.43 -1.26
CA PRO A 74 -4.50 -13.27 -2.12
C PRO A 74 -3.56 -12.47 -3.05
N GLN A 75 -3.71 -11.15 -3.10
CA GLN A 75 -3.05 -10.26 -4.05
C GLN A 75 -2.60 -8.99 -3.34
N THR A 76 -1.39 -9.02 -2.81
CA THR A 76 -0.83 -7.95 -1.98
C THR A 76 0.34 -7.27 -2.67
N VAL A 77 0.50 -5.99 -2.37
CA VAL A 77 1.64 -5.18 -2.78
C VAL A 77 2.15 -4.39 -1.58
N TRP A 78 3.43 -4.04 -1.61
CA TRP A 78 4.14 -3.48 -0.47
C TRP A 78 4.65 -2.07 -0.74
N TYR A 79 4.51 -1.23 0.26
CA TYR A 79 5.10 0.11 0.30
C TYR A 79 5.93 0.23 1.57
N SER A 80 6.98 1.03 1.52
CA SER A 80 7.79 1.36 2.70
C SER A 80 8.03 2.85 2.80
N PHE A 81 8.12 3.38 4.01
CA PHE A 81 8.45 4.78 4.23
C PHE A 81 9.16 4.97 5.56
N THR A 82 10.05 5.97 5.62
CA THR A 82 10.78 6.35 6.82
C THR A 82 10.63 7.86 6.99
N PRO A 83 9.77 8.34 7.91
CA PRO A 83 9.51 9.77 8.05
C PRO A 83 10.70 10.47 8.71
N THR A 84 10.84 11.77 8.44
CA THR A 84 11.92 12.61 8.99
C THR A 84 11.53 13.33 10.27
N ALA A 85 10.25 13.28 10.65
CA ALA A 85 9.68 13.91 11.85
C ALA A 85 8.59 13.01 12.44
N ASP A 86 8.34 13.17 13.73
CA ASP A 86 7.19 12.58 14.40
C ASP A 86 5.90 13.23 13.87
N ALA A 87 4.89 12.42 13.58
CA ALA A 87 3.63 12.89 13.02
C ALA A 87 2.50 11.88 13.21
N LEU A 88 1.26 12.32 13.06
CA LEU A 88 0.15 11.43 12.74
C LEU A 88 -0.01 11.31 11.22
N VAL A 89 0.04 10.08 10.69
CA VAL A 89 -0.15 9.81 9.26
C VAL A 89 -1.52 9.20 9.03
N ARG A 90 -2.19 9.68 7.99
CA ARG A 90 -3.39 9.09 7.40
C ARG A 90 -3.01 8.31 6.16
N ALA A 91 -3.47 7.07 6.05
CA ALA A 91 -3.39 6.27 4.84
C ALA A 91 -4.78 5.82 4.39
N ASP A 92 -5.06 5.87 3.09
CA ASP A 92 -6.29 5.35 2.50
C ASP A 92 -6.07 4.82 1.08
N MET A 93 -7.11 4.21 0.52
CA MET A 93 -7.12 3.67 -0.84
C MET A 93 -8.21 4.33 -1.69
N ALA A 94 -8.49 5.61 -1.42
CA ALA A 94 -9.47 6.35 -2.20
C ALA A 94 -9.00 6.51 -3.65
N GLY A 95 -9.89 6.19 -4.59
CA GLY A 95 -9.60 6.22 -6.03
C GLY A 95 -9.54 4.83 -6.68
N SER A 96 -9.35 3.75 -5.90
CA SER A 96 -9.25 2.39 -6.43
C SER A 96 -10.47 1.99 -7.26
N SER A 97 -10.23 1.20 -8.32
CA SER A 97 -11.29 0.76 -9.24
C SER A 97 -12.21 -0.33 -8.68
N PHE A 98 -11.90 -0.85 -7.49
CA PHE A 98 -12.61 -1.93 -6.80
C PHE A 98 -12.78 -1.61 -5.31
N PHE A 99 -13.73 -2.27 -4.63
CA PHE A 99 -14.16 -1.91 -3.28
C PHE A 99 -13.68 -2.87 -2.19
N ASP A 100 -13.37 -4.11 -2.54
CA ASP A 100 -12.87 -5.15 -1.65
C ASP A 100 -11.36 -4.96 -1.38
N THR A 101 -10.94 -3.72 -1.18
CA THR A 101 -9.56 -3.37 -0.88
C THR A 101 -9.20 -3.73 0.57
N ALA A 102 -7.93 -3.99 0.80
CA ALA A 102 -7.33 -4.20 2.11
C ALA A 102 -6.08 -3.32 2.25
N LEU A 103 -5.91 -2.66 3.40
CA LEU A 103 -4.75 -1.87 3.78
C LEU A 103 -4.36 -2.27 5.19
N ASN A 104 -3.13 -2.71 5.39
CA ASN A 104 -2.53 -2.94 6.70
C ASN A 104 -1.30 -2.04 6.86
N ALA A 105 -1.12 -1.45 8.05
CA ALA A 105 0.05 -0.66 8.40
C ALA A 105 0.88 -1.36 9.48
N TYR A 106 2.20 -1.31 9.32
CA TYR A 106 3.16 -1.92 10.23
C TYR A 106 4.33 -0.98 10.52
N GLN A 107 4.88 -1.08 11.73
CA GLN A 107 6.21 -0.56 12.07
C GLN A 107 7.22 -1.70 12.04
N ALA A 108 8.37 -1.48 11.41
CA ALA A 108 9.47 -2.43 11.47
C ALA A 108 10.21 -2.30 12.82
N VAL A 109 10.22 -3.38 13.58
CA VAL A 109 10.96 -3.54 14.84
C VAL A 109 12.02 -4.65 14.75
N GLY A 110 12.09 -5.34 13.62
CA GLY A 110 13.07 -6.39 13.30
C GLY A 110 13.03 -6.75 11.80
N PRO A 111 13.79 -7.77 11.37
CA PRO A 111 13.84 -8.19 9.98
C PRO A 111 12.64 -9.06 9.56
N GLY A 112 12.23 -8.94 8.29
CA GLY A 112 11.21 -9.79 7.68
C GLY A 112 9.82 -9.67 8.32
N PHE A 113 8.92 -10.58 7.96
CA PHE A 113 7.53 -10.58 8.47
C PHE A 113 7.44 -10.67 10.00
N GLY A 114 8.30 -11.47 10.65
CA GLY A 114 8.33 -11.60 12.11
C GLY A 114 8.77 -10.34 12.85
N GLY A 115 9.36 -9.37 12.14
CA GLY A 115 9.78 -8.08 12.66
C GLY A 115 8.76 -6.95 12.46
N LEU A 116 7.54 -7.25 12.01
CA LEU A 116 6.49 -6.25 11.80
C LEU A 116 5.58 -6.15 13.02
N ASN A 117 5.53 -4.95 13.62
CA ASN A 117 4.54 -4.59 14.63
C ASN A 117 3.30 -3.98 13.96
N PHE A 118 2.13 -4.57 14.17
CA PHE A 118 0.88 -4.13 13.53
C PHE A 118 0.35 -2.83 14.15
N LEU A 119 -0.04 -1.87 13.30
CA LEU A 119 -0.53 -0.55 13.72
C LEU A 119 -2.03 -0.34 13.45
N GLY A 120 -2.60 -1.09 12.51
CA GLY A 120 -4.00 -0.94 12.13
C GLY A 120 -4.27 -1.33 10.67
N CYS A 121 -5.54 -1.41 10.32
CA CYS A 121 -5.97 -1.80 8.99
C CYS A 121 -7.34 -1.22 8.60
N SER A 122 -7.64 -1.28 7.31
CA SER A 122 -8.95 -1.00 6.73
C SER A 122 -9.25 -2.02 5.65
N THR A 123 -10.50 -2.47 5.55
CA THR A 123 -10.95 -3.49 4.60
C THR A 123 -12.32 -3.13 4.03
N PHE A 124 -12.63 -3.58 2.82
CA PHE A 124 -13.94 -3.44 2.16
C PHE A 124 -14.43 -1.98 1.99
N SER A 125 -13.51 -1.02 2.06
CA SER A 125 -13.79 0.39 1.88
C SER A 125 -12.48 1.15 1.72
N ALA A 126 -12.53 2.28 1.02
CA ALA A 126 -11.44 3.25 1.01
C ALA A 126 -11.38 4.07 2.31
N ASN A 127 -11.88 3.53 3.43
CA ASN A 127 -11.84 4.22 4.70
C ASN A 127 -10.39 4.36 5.16
N PRO A 128 -10.02 5.55 5.66
CA PRO A 128 -8.67 5.80 6.12
C PRO A 128 -8.35 5.06 7.42
N ILE A 129 -7.08 4.75 7.60
CA ILE A 129 -6.50 4.52 8.92
C ILE A 129 -5.59 5.69 9.29
N THR A 130 -5.47 5.92 10.59
CA THR A 130 -4.52 6.89 11.14
C THR A 130 -3.60 6.21 12.14
N PHE A 131 -2.31 6.46 12.04
CA PHE A 131 -1.32 5.86 12.93
C PHE A 131 -0.16 6.84 13.17
N ARG A 132 0.38 6.80 14.38
CA ARG A 132 1.48 7.66 14.78
C ARG A 132 2.79 7.10 14.23
N VAL A 133 3.61 7.98 13.68
CA VAL A 133 4.92 7.64 13.15
C VAL A 133 6.02 8.43 13.86
N HIS A 134 7.21 7.84 13.95
CA HIS A 134 8.37 8.44 14.58
C HIS A 134 9.50 8.63 13.59
N ALA A 135 10.21 9.75 13.72
CA ALA A 135 11.33 10.10 12.87
C ALA A 135 12.39 8.97 12.83
N GLY A 136 12.78 8.58 11.63
CA GLY A 136 13.82 7.57 11.40
C GLY A 136 13.38 6.11 11.59
N ALA A 137 12.15 5.84 12.05
CA ALA A 137 11.60 4.48 12.08
C ALA A 137 11.03 4.09 10.71
N THR A 138 11.21 2.84 10.28
CA THR A 138 10.66 2.35 9.00
C THR A 138 9.27 1.76 9.20
N TYR A 139 8.36 2.13 8.31
CA TYR A 139 6.99 1.66 8.27
C TYR A 139 6.72 0.96 6.94
N TYR A 140 5.84 -0.03 6.98
CA TYR A 140 5.37 -0.76 5.81
C TYR A 140 3.87 -0.63 5.69
N LEU A 141 3.39 -0.43 4.47
CA LEU A 141 2.00 -0.67 4.12
C LEU A 141 1.92 -1.89 3.22
N GLN A 142 0.94 -2.73 3.51
CA GLN A 142 0.56 -3.87 2.71
C GLN A 142 -0.85 -3.60 2.20
N THR A 143 -1.02 -3.48 0.89
CA THR A 143 -2.31 -3.19 0.28
C THR A 143 -2.67 -4.26 -0.72
N GLY A 144 -3.96 -4.48 -0.94
CA GLY A 144 -4.40 -5.55 -1.83
C GLY A 144 -5.90 -5.65 -1.99
N SER A 145 -6.35 -6.73 -2.61
CA SER A 145 -7.76 -7.11 -2.70
C SER A 145 -8.07 -8.28 -1.76
N VAL A 146 -9.24 -8.28 -1.11
CA VAL A 146 -9.68 -9.37 -0.22
C VAL A 146 -10.10 -10.59 -1.03
N PHE A 147 -10.61 -10.39 -2.24
CA PHE A 147 -10.90 -11.47 -3.18
C PHE A 147 -9.95 -11.46 -4.38
N THR A 148 -10.04 -12.51 -5.19
CA THR A 148 -9.35 -12.58 -6.48
C THR A 148 -10.02 -11.66 -7.49
N GLY A 149 -9.24 -10.86 -8.20
CA GLY A 149 -9.72 -10.01 -9.28
C GLY A 149 -8.92 -8.73 -9.40
N GLY A 150 -8.48 -8.18 -8.26
CA GLY A 150 -7.68 -6.96 -8.17
C GLY A 150 -8.21 -5.82 -9.04
N GLY A 151 -7.31 -4.93 -9.42
CA GLY A 151 -7.55 -3.87 -10.37
C GLY A 151 -6.55 -2.75 -10.17
N ASP A 152 -6.93 -1.55 -10.61
CA ASP A 152 -6.15 -0.34 -10.35
C ASP A 152 -6.35 0.06 -8.88
N LEU A 153 -5.33 -0.21 -8.08
CA LEU A 153 -5.28 0.03 -6.64
C LEU A 153 -4.58 1.36 -6.37
N HIS A 154 -5.32 2.32 -5.84
CA HIS A 154 -4.76 3.58 -5.38
C HIS A 154 -4.31 3.47 -3.92
N VAL A 155 -3.16 4.07 -3.60
CA VAL A 155 -2.64 4.17 -2.23
C VAL A 155 -2.25 5.62 -1.97
N ASN A 156 -2.86 6.21 -0.94
CA ASN A 156 -2.62 7.60 -0.55
C ASN A 156 -2.10 7.67 0.89
N LEU A 157 -1.08 8.50 1.11
CA LEU A 157 -0.57 8.81 2.46
C LEU A 157 -0.40 10.31 2.61
N GLN A 158 -0.81 10.84 3.76
CA GLN A 158 -0.59 12.24 4.10
C GLN A 158 -0.43 12.44 5.60
N VAL A 159 0.31 13.47 5.99
CA VAL A 159 0.39 13.91 7.39
C VAL A 159 -0.91 14.60 7.76
N ILE A 160 -1.44 14.27 8.94
CA ILE A 160 -2.46 15.08 9.61
C ILE A 160 -1.71 16.16 10.38
N PRO A 161 -1.84 17.45 10.02
CA PRO A 161 -1.18 18.50 10.77
C PRO A 161 -1.78 18.62 12.18
N PRO A 162 -0.97 19.01 13.18
CA PRO A 162 -1.49 19.39 14.49
C PRO A 162 -2.49 20.55 14.34
N PRO A 163 -3.48 20.67 15.24
CA PRO A 163 -4.41 21.79 15.23
C PRO A 163 -3.66 23.13 15.35
N THR A 164 -4.20 24.20 14.76
CA THR A 164 -3.51 25.50 14.74
C THR A 164 -3.31 26.11 16.13
N ASN A 165 -4.17 25.73 17.08
CA ASN A 165 -4.14 26.13 18.49
C ASN A 165 -3.62 25.02 19.41
N ASP A 166 -2.79 24.12 18.87
CA ASP A 166 -2.08 23.10 19.65
C ASP A 166 -1.12 23.75 20.66
N ASP A 167 -0.40 24.78 20.22
CA ASP A 167 0.54 25.50 21.08
C ASP A 167 -0.19 26.50 22.00
N PHE A 168 0.17 26.56 23.29
CA PHE A 168 -0.41 27.54 24.23
C PHE A 168 -0.26 28.98 23.72
N SER A 169 0.89 29.30 23.12
CA SER A 169 1.16 30.63 22.53
C SER A 169 0.31 30.96 21.29
N LYS A 170 -0.35 29.95 20.71
CA LYS A 170 -1.24 30.07 19.54
C LYS A 170 -2.72 29.85 19.91
N ALA A 171 -3.07 30.01 21.18
CA ALA A 171 -4.45 29.90 21.64
C ALA A 171 -5.40 30.72 20.76
N THR A 172 -6.49 30.10 20.29
CA THR A 172 -7.49 30.78 19.45
C THR A 172 -8.18 31.88 20.27
N PRO A 173 -8.05 33.17 19.89
CA PRO A 173 -8.69 34.24 20.63
C PRO A 173 -10.19 34.30 20.34
N PHE A 174 -11.00 34.61 21.35
CA PHE A 174 -12.41 34.93 21.20
C PHE A 174 -12.85 35.97 22.24
N ASN A 175 -13.89 36.75 21.92
CA ASN A 175 -14.33 37.88 22.73
C ASN A 175 -15.84 37.97 22.94
N GLU A 176 -16.63 37.09 22.34
CA GLU A 176 -18.08 37.06 22.44
C GLU A 176 -18.58 35.72 23.02
N LEU A 177 -19.71 35.78 23.71
CA LEU A 177 -20.41 34.63 24.26
C LEU A 177 -21.87 34.63 23.78
N PRO A 178 -22.46 33.46 23.44
CA PRO A 178 -21.85 32.12 23.49
C PRO A 178 -20.82 31.90 22.37
N PHE A 179 -19.78 31.12 22.66
CA PHE A 179 -18.75 30.70 21.70
C PHE A 179 -18.82 29.20 21.47
N SER A 180 -18.60 28.78 20.22
CA SER A 180 -18.49 27.38 19.82
C SER A 180 -17.46 27.27 18.71
N ASP A 181 -16.61 26.25 18.79
CA ASP A 181 -15.63 25.92 17.76
C ASP A 181 -15.54 24.39 17.61
N THR A 182 -15.12 23.94 16.44
CA THR A 182 -14.89 22.54 16.13
C THR A 182 -13.48 22.39 15.57
N VAL A 183 -12.60 21.79 16.38
CA VAL A 183 -11.20 21.56 16.00
C VAL A 183 -10.89 20.07 16.02
N ASN A 184 -10.11 19.60 15.04
CA ASN A 184 -9.60 18.24 15.04
C ASN A 184 -8.36 18.15 15.94
N THR A 185 -8.45 17.40 17.03
CA THR A 185 -7.38 17.23 18.02
C THR A 185 -6.53 15.98 17.80
N ALA A 186 -6.66 15.30 16.66
CA ALA A 186 -6.06 13.98 16.43
C ALA A 186 -4.53 13.97 16.56
N ASP A 187 -3.85 15.04 16.10
CA ASP A 187 -2.40 15.21 16.28
C ASP A 187 -2.05 16.38 17.22
N ALA A 188 -2.93 16.68 18.18
CA ALA A 188 -2.58 17.61 19.24
C ALA A 188 -1.43 17.04 20.08
N SER A 189 -0.48 17.89 20.43
CA SER A 189 0.68 17.58 21.26
C SER A 189 0.52 18.12 22.67
N LEU A 190 1.41 17.69 23.57
CA LEU A 190 1.61 18.32 24.86
C LEU A 190 2.93 19.06 24.85
N GLN A 191 2.88 20.36 25.13
CA GLN A 191 4.08 21.17 25.25
C GLN A 191 4.69 21.06 26.64
N VAL A 192 6.02 21.17 26.68
CA VAL A 192 6.74 21.28 27.94
C VAL A 192 6.29 22.55 28.67
N GLY A 193 5.80 22.38 29.89
CA GLY A 193 5.36 23.50 30.74
C GLY A 193 3.87 23.84 30.64
N GLU A 194 3.09 23.09 29.87
CA GLU A 194 1.62 23.23 29.90
C GLU A 194 1.05 22.86 31.27
N PRO A 195 0.05 23.60 31.76
CA PRO A 195 -0.56 23.31 33.04
C PRO A 195 -1.34 21.99 32.96
N THR A 196 -1.09 21.10 33.92
CA THR A 196 -1.90 19.89 34.08
C THR A 196 -3.20 20.25 34.80
N PRO A 197 -4.38 20.01 34.21
CA PRO A 197 -5.64 20.29 34.89
C PRO A 197 -5.79 19.43 36.14
N SER A 198 -6.18 20.03 37.28
CA SER A 198 -6.37 19.30 38.54
C SER A 198 -7.49 18.26 38.51
N CYS A 199 -8.40 18.38 37.53
CA CYS A 199 -9.51 17.46 37.30
C CYS A 199 -9.20 16.37 36.25
N ALA A 200 -8.00 16.34 35.67
CA ALA A 200 -7.61 15.29 34.74
C ALA A 200 -7.11 14.07 35.54
N PRO A 201 -7.76 12.90 35.43
CA PRO A 201 -7.36 11.69 36.15
C PRO A 201 -6.04 11.07 35.63
N SER A 202 -5.53 11.57 34.50
CA SER A 202 -4.29 11.13 33.87
C SER A 202 -3.64 12.27 33.09
N THR A 203 -2.38 12.08 32.68
CA THR A 203 -1.73 12.93 31.67
C THR A 203 -2.59 12.96 30.41
N LEU A 204 -2.80 14.16 29.86
CA LEU A 204 -3.53 14.35 28.61
C LEU A 204 -2.73 13.76 27.43
N GLY A 205 -3.41 13.40 26.34
CA GLY A 205 -2.73 12.96 25.11
C GLY A 205 -2.21 14.13 24.26
N GLY A 206 -2.84 15.30 24.40
CA GLY A 206 -2.55 16.55 23.71
C GLY A 206 -3.55 17.62 24.15
N THR A 207 -3.26 18.89 23.89
CA THR A 207 -4.12 20.02 24.26
C THR A 207 -4.44 20.91 23.08
N VAL A 208 -5.56 21.64 23.18
CA VAL A 208 -5.84 22.78 22.30
C VAL A 208 -6.24 23.97 23.16
N TRP A 209 -5.82 25.15 22.75
CA TRP A 209 -5.89 26.35 23.57
C TRP A 209 -6.83 27.40 23.00
N TYR A 210 -7.56 28.07 23.89
CA TYR A 210 -8.44 29.19 23.58
C TYR A 210 -8.19 30.32 24.57
N ALA A 211 -8.20 31.56 24.09
CA ALA A 211 -7.95 32.76 24.89
C ALA A 211 -9.18 33.69 24.87
N PHE A 212 -9.87 33.81 25.99
CA PHE A 212 -11.03 34.68 26.13
C PHE A 212 -10.63 36.10 26.55
N THR A 213 -11.10 37.11 25.81
CA THR A 213 -10.98 38.52 26.21
C THR A 213 -12.35 39.19 26.17
N PRO A 214 -13.01 39.47 27.32
CA PRO A 214 -14.30 40.15 27.35
C PRO A 214 -14.21 41.54 26.70
N THR A 215 -15.23 41.92 25.93
CA THR A 215 -15.46 43.33 25.58
C THR A 215 -16.05 44.08 26.77
N ALA A 216 -15.57 45.31 27.00
CA ALA A 216 -16.01 46.18 28.10
C ALA A 216 -17.35 46.85 27.83
#